data_AF-V4YMA9-F1
#
_entry.id   AF-V4YMA9-F1
#
_cell.length_a   1.000
_cell.length_b   1.000
_cell.length_c   1.000
_cell.angle_alpha   90.00
_cell.angle_beta   90.00
_cell.angle_gamma   90.00
#
_symmetry.space_group_name_H-M   'P 1'
#
loop_
_entity.id
_entity.type
_entity.pdbx_description
1 polymer ?
#
loop_
_entity_poly.entity_id
_entity_poly.type
_entity_poly.pdbx_seq_one_letter_code
_entity_poly.pdbx_strand_id
1 'polypeptide(L)' 'MSGMECYPDLRQSGQVTIPEEVRKGLDLKAGDQLKLTVEKLD' A
#
# COMPACT_ATOMS: atom_id res chain seq x y z
N MET A 1 -1.14 -15.26 9.15
CA MET A 1 -1.99 -14.37 8.32
C MET A 1 -1.11 -13.86 7.21
N SER A 2 -1.38 -14.23 5.96
CA SER A 2 -0.61 -13.76 4.80
C SER A 2 -0.90 -12.27 4.64
N GLY A 3 0.05 -11.42 4.99
CA GLY A 3 0.04 -10.03 4.58
C GLY A 3 0.26 -9.97 3.07
N MET A 4 -0.41 -9.06 2.39
CA MET A 4 -0.15 -8.80 0.98
C MET A 4 0.93 -7.72 0.91
N GLU A 5 2.11 -8.08 0.42
CA GLU A 5 3.22 -7.14 0.23
C GLU A 5 3.04 -6.41 -1.10
N CYS A 6 3.25 -5.10 -1.09
CA CYS A 6 3.22 -4.28 -2.29
C CYS A 6 4.37 -3.29 -2.28
N TYR A 7 4.99 -3.07 -3.43
CA TYR A 7 6.15 -2.20 -3.58
C TYR A 7 5.81 -1.04 -4.53
N PRO A 8 4.99 -0.08 -4.09
CA PRO A 8 4.67 1.09 -4.90
C PRO A 8 5.83 2.09 -4.89
N ASP A 9 6.08 2.70 -6.05
CA ASP A 9 7.04 3.80 -6.14
C ASP A 9 6.53 5.05 -5.41
N LEU A 10 7.45 5.71 -4.70
CA LEU A 10 7.18 7.00 -4.08
C LEU A 10 7.14 8.09 -5.15
N ARG A 11 5.99 8.76 -5.29
CA ARG A 11 5.87 9.91 -6.22
C ARG A 11 6.52 11.16 -5.63
N GLN A 12 6.77 12.17 -6.47
CA GLN A 12 7.45 13.42 -6.10
C GLN A 12 6.85 14.19 -4.90
N SER A 13 5.60 13.91 -4.53
CA SER A 13 4.90 14.50 -3.38
C SER A 13 4.87 13.62 -2.12
N GLY A 14 5.65 12.53 -2.07
CA GLY A 14 5.58 11.56 -0.99
C GLY A 14 4.31 10.69 -1.01
N GLN A 15 3.55 10.74 -2.11
CA GLN A 15 2.35 9.94 -2.29
C GLN A 15 2.72 8.55 -2.83
N VAL A 16 2.24 7.51 -2.16
CA VAL A 16 2.21 6.13 -2.66
C VAL A 16 0.79 5.77 -3.08
N THR A 17 0.65 5.11 -4.22
CA THR A 17 -0.64 4.60 -4.69
C THR A 17 -0.69 3.12 -4.37
N ILE A 18 -1.67 2.68 -3.57
CA ILE A 18 -1.90 1.26 -3.33
C ILE A 18 -2.47 0.65 -4.63
N PRO A 19 -1.79 -0.35 -5.22
CA PRO A 19 -2.27 -1.00 -6.43
C PRO A 19 -3.67 -1.62 -6.25
N GLU A 20 -4.39 -1.79 -7.35
CA GLU A 20 -5.78 -2.26 -7.31
C GLU A 20 -5.90 -3.69 -6.78
N GLU A 21 -4.95 -4.56 -7.12
CA GLU A 21 -4.89 -5.94 -6.66
C GLU A 21 -4.75 -6.03 -5.13
N VAL A 22 -3.96 -5.14 -4.54
CA VAL A 22 -3.76 -5.06 -3.09
C VAL A 22 -5.01 -4.52 -2.40
N ARG A 23 -5.60 -3.48 -2.99
CA ARG A 23 -6.83 -2.86 -2.49
C ARG A 23 -8.00 -3.84 -2.48
N LYS A 24 -8.16 -4.61 -3.55
CA LYS A 24 -9.18 -5.66 -3.67
C LYS A 24 -8.86 -6.87 -2.78
N GLY A 25 -7.60 -7.29 -2.73
CA GLY A 25 -7.16 -8.43 -1.91
C GLY A 25 -7.35 -8.20 -0.42
N LEU A 26 -7.24 -6.95 0.03
CA LEU A 26 -7.42 -6.54 1.43
C LEU A 26 -8.79 -5.90 1.72
N ASP A 27 -9.71 -5.87 0.74
CA ASP A 27 -11.03 -5.22 0.81
C ASP A 27 -11.00 -3.77 1.35
N LEU A 28 -9.99 -3.00 0.93
CA LEU A 28 -9.80 -1.62 1.39
C LEU A 28 -10.84 -0.68 0.77
N LYS A 29 -11.50 0.11 1.62
CA LYS A 29 -12.53 1.08 1.25
C LYS A 29 -12.10 2.51 1.56
N ALA A 30 -12.76 3.46 0.90
CA ALA A 30 -12.56 4.87 1.18
C ALA A 30 -12.95 5.17 2.64
N GLY A 31 -11.99 5.68 3.42
CA GLY A 31 -12.17 5.97 4.85
C GLY A 31 -11.49 4.98 5.79
N ASP A 32 -10.96 3.85 5.28
CA ASP A 32 -10.24 2.90 6.11
C ASP A 32 -8.90 3.46 6.59
N GLN A 33 -8.59 3.20 7.86
CA GLN A 33 -7.29 3.55 8.44
C GLN A 33 -6.30 2.41 8.18
N LEU A 34 -5.18 2.74 7.55
CA LEU A 34 -4.15 1.78 7.18
C LEU A 34 -2.91 1.96 8.06
N LYS A 35 -2.37 0.85 8.57
CA LYS A 35 -1.04 0.83 9.19
C LYS A 35 -0.02 0.50 8.10
N LEU A 36 0.87 1.45 7.84
CA LEU A 36 1.93 1.32 6.84
C LEU A 36 3.27 1.06 7.53
N THR A 37 4.04 0.11 7.00
CA THR A 37 5.46 -0.08 7.33
C THR A 37 6.25 0.26 6.08
N VAL A 38 7.21 1.18 6.20
CA VAL A 38 8.03 1.62 5.06
C VAL A 38 9.41 1.03 5.21
N GLU A 39 9.86 0.32 4.17
CA GLU A 39 11.21 -0.22 4.06
C GLU A 39 11.79 0.20 2.70
N LYS A 40 13.00 0.75 2.70
CA LYS A 40 13.70 1.11 1.47
C LYS A 40 14.41 -0.13 0.96
N LEU A 41 14.08 -0.57 -0.26
CA LEU A 41 14.81 -1.62 -0.95
C LEU A 41 15.96 -0.99 -1.75
N ASP A 42 17.16 -1.56 -1.61
CA ASP A 42 18.38 -1.15 -2.34
C ASP A 42 18.62 -2.03 -3.57
#